data_AF-A0A2J4JRN2-F1
#
_entry.id   AF-A0A2J4JRN2-F1
#
_cell.length_a   1.000
_cell.length_b   1.000
_cell.length_c   1.000
_cell.angle_alpha   90.00
_cell.angle_beta   90.00
_cell.angle_gamma   90.00
#
_symmetry.space_group_name_H-M   'P 1'
#
loop_
_entity.id
_entity.type
_entity.pdbx_description
1 polymer ?
#
loop_
_entity_poly.entity_id
_entity_poly.type
_entity_poly.pdbx_seq_one_letter_code
_entity_poly.pdbx_strand_id
1 'polypeptide(L)'
;MVICGQNFDFSVLNANDLDRFEDAQEKMQARNAAQTERFHRGGIRLGDQVRAQARIAMDCIDEILGAGASDRLGLDENNMAPIYDVIEELGNAFAAEKQRYTAKPAQPMNREQRRAQAKKGKHKPPVSYPAPPAAQMVERVDNAARRKQLLAELAALENG
;
A
#
# COMPACT_ATOMS: atom_id res chain seq x y z
N MET A 1 18.19 -2.38 -9.72
CA MET A 1 18.24 -1.20 -8.83
C MET A 1 19.28 -0.18 -9.30
N VAL A 2 19.14 1.11 -8.96
CA VAL A 2 20.16 2.15 -9.24
C VAL A 2 20.81 2.59 -7.93
N ILE A 3 22.15 2.55 -7.87
CA ILE A 3 22.96 2.97 -6.72
C ILE A 3 24.13 3.82 -7.23
N CYS A 4 24.30 5.01 -6.69
CA CYS A 4 25.29 6.02 -7.07
C CYS A 4 25.34 6.26 -8.59
N GLY A 5 24.16 6.32 -9.22
CA GLY A 5 24.02 6.50 -10.67
C GLY A 5 24.33 5.26 -11.53
N GLN A 6 24.62 4.10 -10.93
CA GLN A 6 24.89 2.85 -11.62
C GLN A 6 23.76 1.84 -11.50
N ASN A 7 23.52 1.10 -12.57
CA ASN A 7 22.53 0.02 -12.59
C ASN A 7 23.13 -1.29 -12.08
N PHE A 8 22.38 -1.94 -11.18
CA PHE A 8 22.66 -3.27 -10.64
C PHE A 8 21.46 -4.18 -10.84
N ASP A 9 21.73 -5.45 -11.13
CA ASP A 9 20.71 -6.48 -11.24
C ASP A 9 20.36 -7.00 -9.84
N PHE A 10 19.44 -6.29 -9.21
CA PHE A 10 18.94 -6.53 -7.86
C PHE A 10 17.54 -5.90 -7.74
N SER A 11 16.63 -6.59 -7.06
CA SER A 11 15.31 -6.09 -6.68
C SER A 11 14.89 -6.60 -5.31
N VAL A 12 14.36 -5.72 -4.45
CA VAL A 12 13.78 -6.12 -3.14
C VAL A 12 12.48 -6.92 -3.26
N LEU A 13 11.98 -7.11 -4.48
CA LEU A 13 10.79 -7.91 -4.78
C LEU A 13 11.13 -9.30 -5.32
N ASN A 14 12.42 -9.58 -5.52
CA ASN A 14 12.91 -10.89 -5.90
C ASN A 14 13.38 -11.62 -4.64
N ALA A 15 12.80 -12.80 -4.39
CA ALA A 15 13.12 -13.61 -3.22
C ALA A 15 14.60 -14.00 -3.19
N ASN A 16 15.19 -14.41 -4.31
CA ASN A 16 16.60 -14.80 -4.37
C ASN A 16 17.54 -13.62 -4.04
N ASP A 17 17.16 -12.41 -4.47
CA ASP A 17 17.93 -11.21 -4.18
C ASP A 17 17.80 -10.82 -2.70
N LEU A 18 16.62 -11.02 -2.11
CA LEU A 18 16.40 -10.78 -0.69
C LEU A 18 17.17 -11.79 0.17
N ASP A 19 17.16 -13.06 -0.18
CA ASP A 19 17.95 -14.11 0.48
C ASP A 19 19.45 -13.76 0.40
N ARG A 20 19.93 -13.33 -0.79
CA ARG A 20 21.32 -12.87 -0.96
C ARG A 20 21.65 -11.68 -0.06
N PHE A 21 20.72 -10.76 0.13
CA PHE A 21 20.90 -9.62 1.04
C PHE A 21 20.96 -10.08 2.51
N GLU A 22 20.06 -10.96 2.93
CA GLU A 22 20.02 -11.50 4.29
C GLU A 22 21.31 -12.28 4.62
N ASP A 23 21.73 -13.17 3.72
CA ASP A 23 22.99 -13.93 3.84
C ASP A 23 24.21 -12.99 3.96
N ALA A 24 24.27 -11.95 3.12
CA ALA A 24 25.36 -10.98 3.15
C ALA A 24 25.39 -10.18 4.45
N GLN A 25 24.23 -9.81 4.99
CA GLN A 25 24.12 -9.12 6.28
C GLN A 25 24.53 -10.03 7.45
N GLU A 26 24.10 -11.29 7.45
CA GLU A 26 24.48 -12.26 8.49
C GLU A 26 25.99 -12.48 8.51
N LYS A 27 26.60 -12.73 7.34
CA LYS A 27 28.05 -12.88 7.22
C LYS A 27 28.79 -11.61 7.65
N MET A 28 28.30 -10.44 7.27
CA MET A 28 28.87 -9.16 7.68
C MET A 28 28.86 -9.03 9.21
N GLN A 29 27.74 -9.35 9.86
CA GLN A 29 27.61 -9.32 11.31
C GLN A 29 28.57 -10.30 11.99
N ALA A 30 28.65 -11.55 11.50
CA ALA A 30 29.56 -12.56 12.01
C ALA A 30 31.04 -12.12 11.89
N ARG A 31 31.42 -11.54 10.75
CA ARG A 31 32.79 -11.02 10.53
C ARG A 31 33.09 -9.80 11.40
N ASN A 32 32.13 -8.90 11.59
CA ASN A 32 32.29 -7.74 12.47
C ASN A 32 32.44 -8.18 13.94
N ALA A 33 31.67 -9.17 14.39
CA ALA A 33 31.83 -9.75 15.72
C ALA A 33 33.22 -10.36 15.91
N ALA A 34 33.66 -11.21 14.96
CA ALA A 34 35.00 -11.81 15.00
C ALA A 34 36.12 -10.75 14.97
N GLN A 35 35.95 -9.68 14.19
CA GLN A 35 36.91 -8.58 14.13
C GLN A 35 36.97 -7.79 15.43
N THR A 36 35.83 -7.56 16.07
CA THR A 36 35.71 -6.85 17.35
C THR A 36 36.42 -7.63 18.46
N GLU A 37 36.21 -8.95 18.52
CA GLU A 37 36.94 -9.84 19.43
C GLU A 37 38.47 -9.80 19.22
N ARG A 38 38.92 -9.76 17.96
CA ARG A 38 40.34 -9.62 17.63
C ARG A 38 40.91 -8.27 18.05
N PHE A 39 40.12 -7.20 17.96
CA PHE A 39 40.51 -5.88 18.44
C PHE A 39 40.63 -5.86 19.97
N HIS A 40 39.65 -6.43 20.68
CA HIS A 40 39.68 -6.53 22.15
C HIS A 40 40.85 -7.35 22.68
N ARG A 41 41.32 -8.35 21.92
CA ARG A 41 42.50 -9.15 22.26
C ARG A 41 43.83 -8.37 22.19
N GLY A 42 43.81 -7.13 21.69
CA GLY A 42 44.98 -6.24 21.59
C GLY A 42 45.88 -6.52 20.39
N GLY A 43 46.56 -5.49 19.89
CA GLY A 43 47.58 -5.61 18.84
C GLY A 43 47.21 -5.09 17.45
N ILE A 44 46.03 -4.47 17.26
CA ILE A 44 45.60 -3.88 15.98
C ILE A 44 45.57 -2.36 16.12
N ARG A 45 46.16 -1.64 15.16
CA ARG A 45 46.11 -0.17 15.13
C ARG A 45 44.71 0.27 14.68
N LEU A 46 44.21 1.41 15.18
CA LEU A 46 42.90 1.95 14.79
C LEU A 46 42.73 2.10 13.27
N GLY A 47 43.78 2.50 12.55
CA GLY A 47 43.74 2.57 11.09
C GLY A 47 43.55 1.21 10.41
N ASP A 48 44.16 0.15 10.96
CA ASP A 48 44.00 -1.21 10.42
C ASP A 48 42.62 -1.77 10.72
N GLN A 49 42.01 -1.37 11.84
CA GLN A 49 40.60 -1.67 12.14
C GLN A 49 39.67 -1.03 11.11
N VAL A 50 39.86 0.26 10.80
CA VAL A 50 39.05 0.95 9.78
C VAL A 50 39.19 0.26 8.43
N ARG A 51 40.41 -0.03 7.95
CA ARG A 51 40.56 -0.75 6.66
C ARG A 51 39.90 -2.12 6.68
N ALA A 52 40.03 -2.84 7.79
CA ALA A 52 39.42 -4.15 7.91
C ALA A 52 37.89 -4.08 7.95
N GLN A 53 37.29 -3.05 8.56
CA GLN A 53 35.84 -2.79 8.46
C GLN A 53 35.43 -2.42 7.03
N ALA A 54 36.26 -1.63 6.33
CA ALA A 54 35.95 -1.19 4.96
C ALA A 54 35.87 -2.39 4.03
N ARG A 55 36.82 -3.32 4.14
CA ARG A 55 36.78 -4.60 3.41
C ARG A 55 35.52 -5.41 3.71
N ILE A 56 35.14 -5.53 4.99
CA ILE A 56 33.91 -6.26 5.36
C ILE A 56 32.67 -5.64 4.71
N ALA A 57 32.58 -4.30 4.71
CA ALA A 57 31.47 -3.59 4.09
C ALA A 57 31.47 -3.69 2.56
N MET A 58 32.63 -3.55 1.92
CA MET A 58 32.78 -3.70 0.47
C MET A 58 32.46 -5.14 0.02
N ASP A 59 32.94 -6.15 0.74
CA ASP A 59 32.59 -7.54 0.49
C ASP A 59 31.07 -7.76 0.60
N CYS A 60 30.41 -7.14 1.59
CA CYS A 60 28.96 -7.18 1.73
C CYS A 60 28.24 -6.53 0.54
N ILE A 61 28.73 -5.38 0.06
CA ILE A 61 28.19 -4.69 -1.12
C ILE A 61 28.35 -5.57 -2.37
N ASP A 62 29.49 -6.23 -2.54
CA ASP A 62 29.73 -7.17 -3.64
C ASP A 62 28.83 -8.40 -3.57
N GLU A 63 28.59 -8.94 -2.38
CA GLU A 63 27.63 -10.02 -2.22
C GLU A 63 26.20 -9.54 -2.53
N ILE A 64 25.80 -8.34 -2.11
CA ILE A 64 24.45 -7.81 -2.33
C ILE A 64 24.21 -7.39 -3.77
N LEU A 65 25.16 -6.75 -4.45
CA LEU A 65 24.96 -6.13 -5.77
C LEU A 65 25.63 -6.92 -6.91
N GLY A 66 26.40 -7.94 -6.58
CA GLY A 66 27.18 -8.75 -7.51
C GLY A 66 28.67 -8.44 -7.43
N ALA A 67 29.50 -9.44 -7.70
CA ALA A 67 30.96 -9.34 -7.57
C ALA A 67 31.54 -8.15 -8.36
N GLY A 68 32.41 -7.38 -7.71
CA GLY A 68 33.04 -6.19 -8.28
C GLY A 68 32.13 -4.96 -8.33
N ALA A 69 30.99 -4.96 -7.63
CA ALA A 69 30.16 -3.78 -7.44
C ALA A 69 30.90 -2.69 -6.66
N SER A 70 31.67 -3.05 -5.64
CA SER A 70 32.49 -2.13 -4.86
C SER A 70 33.51 -1.40 -5.73
N ASP A 71 34.24 -2.13 -6.59
CA ASP A 71 35.17 -1.58 -7.58
C ASP A 71 34.46 -0.67 -8.59
N ARG A 72 33.30 -1.11 -9.11
CA ARG A 72 32.50 -0.32 -10.04
C ARG A 72 32.06 1.00 -9.41
N LEU A 73 31.71 0.98 -8.12
CA LEU A 73 31.33 2.16 -7.34
C LEU A 73 32.53 3.02 -6.92
N GLY A 74 33.76 2.59 -7.20
CA GLY A 74 34.98 3.32 -6.86
C GLY A 74 35.28 3.33 -5.37
N LEU A 75 34.84 2.30 -4.63
CA LEU A 75 35.08 2.17 -3.20
C LEU A 75 36.52 1.72 -2.92
N ASP A 76 37.08 2.21 -1.82
CA ASP A 76 38.42 1.87 -1.40
C ASP A 76 38.48 1.59 0.11
N GLU A 77 39.42 0.73 0.52
CA GLU A 77 39.55 0.33 1.93
C GLU A 77 40.07 1.44 2.85
N ASN A 78 40.62 2.52 2.30
CA ASN A 78 41.23 3.60 3.07
C ASN A 78 40.23 4.73 3.38
N ASN A 79 39.09 4.76 2.70
CA ASN A 79 38.09 5.81 2.87
C ASN A 79 36.69 5.23 3.11
N MET A 80 36.20 5.43 4.34
CA MET A 80 34.89 4.93 4.74
C MET A 80 33.71 5.79 4.29
N ALA A 81 33.93 7.07 4.01
CA ALA A 81 32.81 7.98 3.71
C ALA A 81 32.01 7.52 2.47
N PRO A 82 32.64 7.18 1.32
CA PRO A 82 31.90 6.69 0.15
C PRO A 82 31.19 5.36 0.40
N ILE A 83 31.73 4.52 1.29
CA ILE A 83 31.11 3.24 1.65
C ILE A 83 29.81 3.49 2.41
N TYR A 84 29.80 4.43 3.36
CA TYR A 84 28.57 4.81 4.07
C TYR A 84 27.53 5.44 3.14
N ASP A 85 27.95 6.29 2.20
CA ASP A 85 27.05 6.89 1.22
C ASP A 85 26.36 5.81 0.36
N VAL A 86 27.11 4.80 -0.10
CA VAL A 86 26.57 3.65 -0.84
C VAL A 86 25.58 2.84 0.01
N ILE A 87 25.90 2.57 1.29
CA ILE A 87 25.03 1.81 2.19
C ILE A 87 23.72 2.57 2.44
N GLU A 88 23.79 3.89 2.66
CA GLU A 88 22.62 4.74 2.82
C GLU A 88 21.77 4.76 1.54
N GLU A 89 22.39 4.94 0.38
CA GLU A 89 21.69 4.93 -0.90
C GLU A 89 21.05 3.57 -1.18
N LEU A 90 21.67 2.46 -0.79
CA LEU A 90 21.11 1.12 -0.87
C LEU A 90 19.84 1.00 -0.01
N GLY A 91 19.86 1.47 1.24
CA GLY A 91 18.68 1.52 2.10
C GLY A 91 17.55 2.39 1.51
N ASN A 92 17.91 3.54 0.94
CA ASN A 92 16.96 4.44 0.29
C ASN A 92 16.36 3.83 -0.99
N ALA A 93 17.17 3.17 -1.81
CA ALA A 93 16.72 2.48 -3.01
C ALA A 93 15.79 1.30 -2.68
N PHE A 94 16.06 0.58 -1.59
CA PHE A 94 15.19 -0.49 -1.08
C PHE A 94 13.82 0.06 -0.68
N ALA A 95 13.81 1.14 0.11
CA ALA A 95 12.58 1.80 0.53
C ALA A 95 11.79 2.34 -0.67
N ALA A 96 12.47 3.00 -1.62
CA ALA A 96 11.86 3.56 -2.81
C ALA A 96 11.26 2.47 -3.71
N GLU A 97 11.93 1.32 -3.87
CA GLU A 97 11.39 0.20 -4.64
C GLU A 97 10.13 -0.37 -3.98
N LYS A 98 10.15 -0.64 -2.67
CA LYS A 98 8.94 -1.09 -1.94
C LYS A 98 7.79 -0.08 -2.09
N GLN A 99 8.07 1.21 -1.90
CA GLN A 99 7.08 2.27 -2.02
C GLN A 99 6.45 2.35 -3.41
N ARG A 100 7.22 2.19 -4.49
CA ARG A 100 6.69 2.22 -5.87
C ARG A 100 5.62 1.16 -6.13
N TYR A 101 5.73 0.00 -5.47
CA TYR A 101 4.77 -1.08 -5.65
C TYR A 101 3.59 -0.99 -4.68
N THR A 102 3.79 -0.50 -3.46
CA THR A 102 2.68 -0.24 -2.52
C THR A 102 1.84 0.97 -2.93
N ALA A 103 2.46 1.98 -3.56
CA ALA A 103 1.78 3.18 -4.04
C ALA A 103 1.06 2.97 -5.38
N LYS A 104 1.26 1.83 -6.05
CA LYS A 104 0.52 1.48 -7.26
C LYS A 104 -0.96 1.38 -6.87
N PRO A 105 -1.84 2.27 -7.37
CA PRO A 105 -3.24 2.24 -6.96
C PRO A 105 -3.82 0.89 -7.29
N ALA A 106 -4.47 0.24 -6.32
CA ALA A 106 -5.35 -0.90 -6.57
C ALA A 106 -6.24 -0.50 -7.76
N GLN A 107 -6.24 -1.32 -8.82
CA GLN A 107 -6.97 -1.01 -10.05
C GLN A 107 -8.36 -0.49 -9.68
N PRO A 108 -8.79 0.67 -10.22
CA PRO A 108 -10.08 1.22 -9.88
C PRO A 108 -11.14 0.18 -10.20
N MET A 109 -11.80 -0.31 -9.15
CA MET A 109 -12.84 -1.32 -9.20
C MET A 109 -13.77 -1.03 -10.38
N ASN A 110 -13.90 -2.00 -11.30
CA ASN A 110 -14.56 -1.80 -12.59
C ASN A 110 -15.97 -1.22 -12.35
N ARG A 111 -16.45 -0.34 -13.24
CA ARG A 111 -17.71 0.40 -13.09
C ARG A 111 -18.90 -0.53 -12.80
N GLU A 112 -18.84 -1.76 -13.29
CA GLU A 112 -19.81 -2.82 -13.03
C GLU A 112 -19.82 -3.32 -11.58
N GLN A 113 -18.66 -3.53 -10.96
CA GLN A 113 -18.54 -3.90 -9.55
C GLN A 113 -19.03 -2.77 -8.63
N ARG A 114 -18.77 -1.50 -8.98
CA ARG A 114 -19.34 -0.34 -8.27
C ARG A 114 -20.87 -0.31 -8.36
N ARG A 115 -21.44 -0.65 -9.52
CA ARG A 115 -22.91 -0.75 -9.71
C ARG A 115 -23.52 -1.93 -8.96
N ALA A 116 -22.83 -3.07 -8.91
CA ALA A 116 -23.30 -4.25 -8.19
C ALA A 116 -23.36 -4.02 -6.67
N GLN A 117 -22.35 -3.35 -6.10
CA GLN A 117 -22.35 -3.00 -4.67
C GLN A 117 -23.41 -1.92 -4.34
N ALA A 118 -23.60 -0.93 -5.21
CA ALA A 118 -24.64 0.09 -5.03
C ALA A 118 -26.08 -0.48 -5.08
N LYS A 119 -26.27 -1.67 -5.69
CA LYS A 119 -27.54 -2.40 -5.69
C LYS A 119 -27.77 -3.22 -4.41
N LYS A 120 -26.71 -3.65 -3.71
CA LYS A 120 -26.83 -4.45 -2.47
C LYS A 120 -27.30 -3.65 -1.24
N GLY A 121 -27.30 -2.31 -1.30
CA GLY A 121 -27.67 -1.44 -0.17
C GLY A 121 -28.88 -0.53 -0.39
N LYS A 122 -29.68 -0.70 -1.45
CA LYS A 122 -30.83 0.17 -1.72
C LYS A 122 -32.16 -0.56 -1.61
N HIS A 123 -32.54 -0.90 -0.38
CA HIS A 123 -33.95 -0.90 0.00
C HIS A 123 -34.21 0.41 0.74
N LYS A 124 -34.48 1.49 0.00
CA LYS A 124 -35.12 2.66 0.61
C LYS A 124 -36.62 2.35 0.64
N PRO A 125 -37.33 2.47 1.78
CA PRO A 125 -38.79 2.44 1.74
C PRO A 125 -39.27 3.52 0.77
N PRO A 126 -40.34 3.28 0.00
CA PRO A 126 -40.87 4.29 -0.90
C PRO A 126 -41.18 5.55 -0.08
N VAL A 127 -40.55 6.67 -0.46
CA VAL A 127 -40.90 7.97 0.09
C VAL A 127 -42.32 8.28 -0.41
N SER A 128 -43.30 8.11 0.47
CA SER A 128 -44.67 8.50 0.22
C SER A 128 -44.74 10.02 0.18
N TYR A 129 -44.96 10.58 -1.01
CA TYR A 129 -45.29 11.99 -1.15
C TYR A 129 -46.77 12.18 -0.80
N PRO A 130 -47.12 13.10 0.10
CA PRO A 130 -48.52 13.42 0.34
C PRO A 130 -49.14 13.96 -0.96
N ALA A 131 -50.26 13.37 -1.36
CA ALA A 131 -50.98 13.75 -2.57
C ALA A 131 -51.37 15.24 -2.52
N PRO A 132 -51.28 15.97 -3.65
CA PRO A 132 -51.62 17.39 -3.68
C PRO A 132 -53.09 17.60 -3.28
N PRO A 133 -53.40 18.66 -2.49
CA PRO A 133 -54.71 18.87 -1.85
C PRO A 133 -55.89 18.96 -2.82
N ALA A 134 -55.64 19.22 -4.11
CA ALA A 134 -56.67 19.22 -5.15
C ALA A 134 -57.29 17.83 -5.37
N ALA A 135 -56.51 16.74 -5.28
CA ALA A 135 -57.04 15.38 -5.47
C ALA A 135 -57.98 14.95 -4.32
N GLN A 136 -57.71 15.42 -3.09
CA GLN A 136 -58.53 15.11 -1.92
C GLN A 136 -59.88 15.84 -1.94
N MET A 137 -59.97 17.01 -2.58
CA MET A 137 -61.24 17.74 -2.70
C MET A 137 -62.19 17.06 -3.70
N VAL A 138 -61.68 16.59 -4.84
CA VAL A 138 -62.50 15.90 -5.87
C VAL A 138 -63.08 14.60 -5.30
N GLU A 139 -62.26 13.79 -4.62
CA GLU A 139 -62.70 12.52 -4.03
C GLU A 139 -63.75 12.70 -2.91
N ARG A 140 -63.65 13.79 -2.12
CA ARG A 140 -64.65 14.11 -1.08
C ARG A 140 -65.98 14.56 -1.67
N VAL A 141 -65.96 15.33 -2.76
CA VAL A 141 -67.17 15.79 -3.45
C VAL A 141 -67.90 14.60 -4.08
N ASP A 142 -67.17 13.68 -4.72
CA ASP A 142 -67.75 12.49 -5.34
C ASP A 142 -68.33 11.52 -4.30
N ASN A 143 -67.66 11.31 -3.16
CA ASN A 143 -68.19 10.50 -2.08
C ASN A 143 -69.42 11.11 -1.41
N ALA A 144 -69.48 12.44 -1.24
CA ALA A 144 -70.64 13.12 -0.68
C ALA A 144 -71.85 13.04 -1.62
N ALA A 145 -71.64 13.19 -2.93
CA ALA A 145 -72.69 13.04 -3.94
C ALA A 145 -73.24 11.61 -3.96
N ARG A 146 -72.34 10.61 -3.93
CA ARG A 146 -72.71 9.19 -3.92
C ARG A 146 -73.45 8.78 -2.64
N ARG A 147 -73.05 9.32 -1.49
CA ARG A 147 -73.75 9.09 -0.21
C ARG A 147 -75.14 9.73 -0.19
N LYS A 148 -75.33 10.89 -0.80
CA LYS A 148 -76.67 11.50 -0.97
C LYS A 148 -77.57 10.66 -1.86
N GLN A 149 -77.06 10.13 -2.97
CA GLN A 149 -77.83 9.23 -3.84
C GLN A 149 -78.26 7.96 -3.09
N LEU A 150 -77.35 7.31 -2.36
CA LEU A 150 -77.68 6.10 -1.59
C LEU A 150 -78.71 6.37 -0.49
N LEU A 151 -78.65 7.53 0.17
CA LEU A 151 -79.66 7.92 1.17
C LEU A 151 -81.03 8.21 0.54
N ALA A 152 -81.06 8.81 -0.64
CA ALA A 152 -82.31 9.03 -1.37
C ALA A 152 -82.93 7.71 -1.86
N GLU A 153 -82.10 6.78 -2.33
CA GLU A 153 -82.51 5.44 -2.76
C GLU A 153 -83.04 4.61 -1.58
N LEU A 154 -82.39 4.69 -0.40
CA LEU A 154 -82.89 4.07 0.83
C LEU A 154 -84.22 4.68 1.28
N ALA A 155 -84.38 6.00 1.26
CA ALA A 155 -85.62 6.67 1.64
C ALA A 155 -86.80 6.35 0.69
N ALA A 156 -86.52 6.10 -0.58
CA ALA A 156 -87.50 5.67 -1.58
C ALA A 156 -87.95 4.21 -1.37
N LEU A 157 -87.07 3.35 -0.84
CA LEU A 157 -87.39 1.96 -0.50
C LEU A 157 -88.17 1.84 0.82
N GLU A 158 -88.09 2.82 1.72
CA GLU A 158 -88.74 2.80 3.03
C GLU A 158 -90.19 3.37 3.04
N ASN A 159 -90.63 4.01 1.95
CA ASN A 159 -91.99 4.56 1.81
C ASN A 159 -92.80 3.90 0.67
N GLY A 160 -92.49 2.65 0.33
CA GLY A 160 -93.22 1.81 -0.64
C GLY A 160 -93.94 0.64 0.02
#